data_AF-A0A9E0UEB2-F1
#
_entry.id   AF-A0A9E0UEB2-F1
#
_cell.length_a   1.000
_cell.length_b   1.000
_cell.length_c   1.000
_cell.angle_alpha   90.00
_cell.angle_beta   90.00
_cell.angle_gamma   90.00
#
_symmetry.space_group_name_H-M   'P 1'
#
loop_
_entity.id
_entity.type
_entity.pdbx_description
1 polymer ?
#
loop_
_entity_poly.entity_id
_entity_poly.type
_entity_poly.pdbx_seq_one_letter_code
_entity_poly.pdbx_strand_id
1 'polypeptide(L)'
;KARLWMRGPAILRHLTLATALVYGLSVVSGLVTLLPGITTNPQTAVLLILYGAGFFYLAWSIQQVGRRYPPDQSRKIAPGPLEPGRATRSAGFSLFREASLSVLPALLILLAVLLTLLGMLLFPVNLGVLPFSPDGQLGLLVVLMAIQMMTMGETPVGQYPRSWLMILIGIGFAALGIFSCIVPGILTGTIRTLLGVLNLGGNTVLLARRFLPLPRERTPPDVEAGTIPPILKKMLLIQTALNLVGILFGLSMLLPGFLPGLVNAGILVINGFLLFQLAYILHQLDEAARDDSLRDAKPDDVASLA
;
A
#
# COMPACT_ATOMS: atom_id res chain seq x y z
N LYS A 1 -16.46 -11.79 -18.28
CA LYS A 1 -16.48 -10.30 -18.38
C LYS A 1 -15.71 -9.80 -19.64
N ALA A 2 -14.44 -10.19 -19.88
CA ALA A 2 -13.62 -9.71 -21.02
C ALA A 2 -14.25 -9.87 -22.44
N ARG A 3 -14.87 -11.01 -22.78
CA ARG A 3 -15.54 -11.19 -24.10
C ARG A 3 -16.73 -10.23 -24.31
N LEU A 4 -17.40 -9.82 -23.23
CA LEU A 4 -18.50 -8.86 -23.28
C LEU A 4 -17.98 -7.43 -23.52
N TRP A 5 -16.84 -7.09 -22.91
CA TRP A 5 -16.19 -5.78 -23.07
C TRP A 5 -15.56 -5.58 -24.45
N MET A 6 -15.04 -6.65 -25.06
CA MET A 6 -14.53 -6.61 -26.43
C MET A 6 -15.63 -6.41 -27.50
N ARG A 7 -16.89 -6.71 -27.16
CA ARG A 7 -18.07 -6.45 -28.01
C ARG A 7 -18.74 -5.10 -27.73
N GLY A 8 -18.28 -4.38 -26.70
CA GLY A 8 -18.81 -3.09 -26.28
C GLY A 8 -18.09 -1.89 -26.93
N PRO A 9 -18.34 -0.67 -26.42
CA PRO A 9 -17.74 0.57 -26.93
C PRO A 9 -16.21 0.51 -26.95
N ALA A 10 -15.60 1.13 -27.97
CA ALA A 10 -14.16 1.07 -28.27
C ALA A 10 -13.26 1.34 -27.05
N ILE A 11 -13.69 2.21 -26.13
CA ILE A 11 -12.98 2.54 -24.89
C ILE A 11 -12.75 1.31 -23.99
N LEU A 12 -13.73 0.41 -23.88
CA LEU A 12 -13.62 -0.82 -23.06
C LEU A 12 -12.70 -1.86 -23.71
N ARG A 13 -12.58 -1.81 -25.04
CA ARG A 13 -11.62 -2.62 -25.80
C ARG A 13 -10.18 -2.15 -25.55
N HIS A 14 -9.94 -0.83 -25.54
CA HIS A 14 -8.62 -0.27 -25.20
C HIS A 14 -8.20 -0.66 -23.78
N LEU A 15 -9.10 -0.59 -22.81
CA LEU A 15 -8.84 -1.05 -21.43
C LEU A 15 -8.46 -2.54 -21.39
N THR A 16 -9.24 -3.39 -22.05
CA THR A 16 -8.98 -4.85 -22.08
C THR A 16 -7.62 -5.18 -22.73
N LEU A 17 -7.29 -4.49 -23.82
CA LEU A 17 -6.00 -4.64 -24.51
C LEU A 17 -4.84 -4.16 -23.64
N ALA A 18 -4.97 -3.01 -22.97
CA ALA A 18 -3.95 -2.48 -22.08
C ALA A 18 -3.67 -3.45 -20.93
N THR A 19 -4.72 -3.99 -20.31
CA THR A 19 -4.60 -4.98 -19.24
C THR A 19 -3.94 -6.28 -19.74
N ALA A 20 -4.36 -6.78 -20.90
CA ALA A 20 -3.76 -7.99 -21.49
C ALA A 20 -2.27 -7.79 -21.81
N LEU A 21 -1.89 -6.62 -22.35
CA LEU A 21 -0.51 -6.27 -22.63
C LEU A 21 0.35 -6.25 -21.36
N VAL A 22 -0.10 -5.55 -20.32
CA VAL A 22 0.62 -5.45 -19.04
C VAL A 22 0.78 -6.84 -18.41
N TYR A 23 -0.28 -7.65 -18.36
CA TYR A 23 -0.16 -9.02 -17.82
C TYR A 23 0.77 -9.90 -18.66
N GLY A 24 0.65 -9.84 -19.98
CA GLY A 24 1.53 -10.60 -20.88
C GLY A 24 2.99 -10.24 -20.69
N LEU A 25 3.31 -8.94 -20.69
CA LEU A 25 4.67 -8.44 -20.46
C LEU A 25 5.18 -8.76 -19.05
N SER A 26 4.31 -8.77 -18.04
CA SER A 26 4.67 -9.19 -16.67
C SER A 26 5.08 -10.66 -16.61
N VAL A 27 4.33 -11.56 -17.26
CA VAL A 27 4.69 -12.99 -17.34
C VAL A 27 6.04 -13.17 -18.02
N VAL A 28 6.28 -12.48 -19.15
CA VAL A 28 7.56 -12.57 -19.85
C VAL A 28 8.70 -12.00 -18.99
N SER A 29 8.50 -10.86 -18.33
CA SER A 29 9.49 -10.26 -17.42
C SER A 29 9.84 -11.22 -16.26
N GLY A 30 8.84 -11.87 -15.68
CA GLY A 30 9.03 -12.87 -14.63
C GLY A 30 9.84 -14.08 -15.12
N LEU A 31 9.57 -14.57 -16.33
CA LEU A 31 10.32 -15.68 -16.92
C LEU A 31 11.77 -15.31 -17.20
N VAL A 32 12.01 -14.11 -17.75
CA VAL A 32 13.36 -13.56 -17.97
C VAL A 32 14.13 -13.45 -16.66
N THR A 33 13.46 -13.04 -15.57
CA THR A 33 14.07 -12.92 -14.25
C THR A 33 14.42 -14.28 -13.64
N LEU A 34 13.59 -15.30 -13.87
CA LEU A 34 13.81 -16.65 -13.35
C LEU A 34 14.91 -17.41 -14.11
N LEU A 35 15.08 -17.12 -15.39
CA LEU A 35 15.98 -17.84 -16.30
C LEU A 35 16.93 -16.84 -16.99
N PRO A 36 18.00 -16.40 -16.30
CA PRO A 36 18.89 -15.31 -16.74
C PRO A 36 19.71 -15.59 -18.01
N GLY A 37 19.44 -16.68 -18.74
CA GLY A 37 20.07 -17.03 -20.02
C GLY A 37 19.15 -16.93 -21.24
N ILE A 38 17.86 -16.61 -21.07
CA ILE A 38 16.89 -16.60 -22.19
C ILE A 38 17.00 -15.34 -23.06
N THR A 39 17.37 -14.19 -22.46
CA THR A 39 17.40 -12.90 -23.15
C THR A 39 18.73 -12.20 -22.97
N THR A 40 19.09 -11.37 -23.95
CA THR A 40 20.25 -10.48 -23.85
C THR A 40 19.87 -9.16 -23.15
N ASN A 41 20.85 -8.49 -22.53
CA ASN A 41 20.67 -7.19 -21.86
C ASN A 41 19.86 -6.14 -22.67
N PRO A 42 20.13 -5.89 -23.97
CA PRO A 42 19.34 -4.93 -24.74
C PRO A 42 17.88 -5.38 -24.96
N GLN A 43 17.63 -6.68 -25.10
CA GLN A 43 16.27 -7.20 -25.25
C GLN A 43 15.48 -7.03 -23.96
N THR A 44 16.09 -7.31 -22.80
CA THR A 44 15.47 -7.06 -21.49
C THR A 44 15.17 -5.57 -21.31
N ALA A 45 16.07 -4.68 -21.73
CA ALA A 45 15.83 -3.23 -21.66
C ALA A 45 14.63 -2.80 -22.51
N VAL A 46 14.54 -3.26 -23.77
CA VAL A 46 13.39 -2.98 -24.65
C VAL A 46 12.09 -3.51 -24.03
N LEU A 47 12.12 -4.72 -23.47
CA LEU A 47 10.98 -5.33 -22.81
C LEU A 47 10.50 -4.51 -21.60
N LEU A 48 11.42 -4.01 -20.77
CA LEU A 48 11.10 -3.14 -19.64
C LEU A 48 10.53 -1.78 -20.09
N ILE A 49 11.05 -1.19 -21.17
CA ILE A 49 10.51 0.04 -21.75
C ILE A 49 9.08 -0.18 -22.25
N LEU A 50 8.84 -1.28 -22.97
CA LEU A 50 7.50 -1.66 -23.43
C LEU A 50 6.55 -1.90 -22.25
N TYR A 51 7.03 -2.55 -21.19
CA TYR A 51 6.25 -2.80 -19.98
C TYR A 51 5.87 -1.50 -19.27
N GLY A 52 6.81 -0.57 -19.14
CA GLY A 52 6.55 0.78 -18.63
C GLY A 52 5.53 1.54 -19.48
N ALA A 53 5.70 1.56 -20.80
CA ALA A 53 4.74 2.18 -21.72
C ALA A 53 3.34 1.55 -21.61
N GLY A 54 3.27 0.24 -21.39
CA GLY A 54 2.03 -0.50 -21.13
C GLY A 54 1.28 0.02 -19.89
N PHE A 55 1.99 0.32 -18.79
CA PHE A 55 1.38 0.93 -17.60
C PHE A 55 0.85 2.34 -17.85
N PHE A 56 1.57 3.17 -18.59
CA PHE A 56 1.07 4.51 -18.96
C PHE A 56 -0.19 4.43 -19.81
N TYR A 57 -0.21 3.50 -20.78
CA TYR A 57 -1.38 3.27 -21.62
C TYR A 57 -2.57 2.70 -20.83
N LEU A 58 -2.33 1.82 -19.85
CA LEU A 58 -3.34 1.33 -18.92
C LEU A 58 -3.90 2.45 -18.04
N ALA A 59 -3.03 3.27 -17.45
CA ALA A 59 -3.43 4.40 -16.62
C ALA A 59 -4.30 5.41 -17.40
N TRP A 60 -3.90 5.73 -18.63
CA TRP A 60 -4.68 6.57 -19.55
C TRP A 60 -6.05 5.96 -19.85
N SER A 61 -6.10 4.66 -20.13
CA SER A 61 -7.35 3.94 -20.43
C SER A 61 -8.32 3.95 -19.24
N ILE A 62 -7.81 3.73 -18.02
CA ILE A 62 -8.60 3.81 -16.78
C ILE A 62 -9.14 5.23 -16.58
N GLN A 63 -8.30 6.25 -16.78
CA GLN A 63 -8.71 7.66 -16.62
C GLN A 63 -9.80 8.04 -17.63
N GLN A 64 -9.67 7.60 -18.88
CA GLN A 64 -10.69 7.82 -19.92
C GLN A 64 -12.02 7.15 -19.57
N VAL A 65 -11.99 5.89 -19.13
CA VAL A 65 -13.19 5.16 -18.69
C VAL A 65 -13.84 5.88 -17.52
N GLY A 66 -13.05 6.27 -16.51
CA GLY A 66 -13.55 6.96 -15.31
C GLY A 66 -14.17 8.33 -15.60
N ARG A 67 -13.64 9.07 -16.59
CA ARG A 67 -14.24 10.34 -17.04
C ARG A 67 -15.56 10.14 -17.78
N ARG A 68 -15.72 9.02 -18.50
CA ARG A 68 -16.86 8.79 -19.39
C ARG A 68 -17.99 8.00 -18.74
N TYR A 69 -17.70 7.29 -17.65
CA TYR A 69 -18.66 6.53 -16.85
C TYR A 69 -18.49 6.87 -15.36
N PRO A 70 -19.06 8.00 -14.88
CA PRO A 70 -19.00 8.36 -13.46
C PRO A 70 -19.74 7.33 -12.59
N PRO A 71 -19.24 7.02 -11.38
CA PRO A 71 -19.81 5.99 -10.49
C PRO A 71 -21.30 6.21 -10.14
N ASP A 72 -21.80 7.45 -10.18
CA ASP A 72 -23.19 7.78 -9.88
C ASP A 72 -24.19 7.28 -10.94
N GLN A 73 -23.74 7.07 -12.19
CA GLN A 73 -24.59 6.50 -13.25
C GLN A 73 -24.72 4.98 -13.11
N SER A 74 -23.67 4.30 -12.64
CA SER A 74 -23.70 2.84 -12.41
C SER A 74 -24.69 2.42 -11.31
N ARG A 75 -24.94 3.30 -10.32
CA ARG A 75 -25.98 3.09 -9.29
C ARG A 75 -27.40 3.24 -9.85
N LYS A 76 -27.59 4.01 -10.93
CA LYS A 76 -28.88 4.18 -11.63
C LYS A 76 -29.15 3.13 -12.70
N ILE A 77 -28.13 2.41 -13.17
CA ILE A 77 -28.23 1.39 -14.23
C ILE A 77 -28.29 -0.04 -13.64
N ALA A 78 -27.99 -0.21 -12.35
CA ALA A 78 -28.32 -1.45 -11.66
C ALA A 78 -29.85 -1.66 -11.71
N PRO A 79 -30.35 -2.81 -12.18
CA PRO A 79 -31.75 -3.16 -12.02
C PRO A 79 -32.11 -3.01 -10.54
N GLY A 80 -33.29 -2.44 -10.26
CA GLY A 80 -33.82 -2.31 -8.89
C GLY A 80 -33.79 -3.65 -8.12
N PRO A 81 -34.00 -3.62 -6.80
CA PRO A 81 -33.78 -4.77 -5.91
C PRO A 81 -34.35 -6.05 -6.52
N LEU A 82 -33.45 -6.94 -6.96
CA LEU A 82 -33.84 -8.26 -7.43
C LEU A 82 -34.53 -8.95 -6.25
N GLU A 83 -35.76 -9.40 -6.47
CA GLU A 83 -36.53 -10.13 -5.49
C GLU A 83 -35.71 -11.27 -4.86
N PRO A 84 -35.87 -11.54 -3.55
CA PRO A 84 -35.11 -12.55 -2.84
C PRO A 84 -35.57 -13.96 -3.25
N GLY A 85 -35.14 -14.42 -4.42
CA GLY A 85 -35.51 -15.72 -4.96
C GLY A 85 -34.43 -16.28 -5.87
N ARG A 86 -33.69 -17.28 -5.36
CA ARG A 86 -32.67 -18.11 -6.04
C ARG A 86 -31.29 -17.48 -6.27
N ALA A 87 -30.57 -17.25 -5.19
CA ALA A 87 -29.12 -17.48 -5.21
C ALA A 87 -28.89 -18.99 -5.02
N THR A 88 -28.72 -19.74 -6.11
CA THR A 88 -28.08 -21.06 -6.06
C THR A 88 -26.69 -20.88 -5.46
N ARG A 89 -26.53 -21.29 -4.20
CA ARG A 89 -25.25 -21.33 -3.48
C ARG A 89 -24.33 -22.33 -4.18
N SER A 90 -23.51 -21.85 -5.10
CA SER A 90 -22.30 -22.56 -5.48
C SER A 90 -21.30 -22.39 -4.34
N ALA A 91 -21.03 -23.48 -3.62
CA ALA A 91 -19.93 -23.61 -2.68
C ALA A 91 -18.59 -23.66 -3.44
N GLY A 92 -18.27 -22.58 -4.17
CA GLY A 92 -17.00 -22.36 -4.82
C GLY A 92 -16.06 -21.61 -3.88
N PHE A 93 -14.78 -22.00 -3.88
CA PHE A 93 -13.67 -21.42 -3.10
C PHE A 93 -13.87 -19.96 -2.67
N SER A 94 -13.93 -19.73 -1.34
CA SER A 94 -14.03 -18.40 -0.69
C SER A 94 -12.97 -17.39 -1.16
N LEU A 95 -11.89 -17.88 -1.79
CA LEU A 95 -10.76 -17.09 -2.31
C LEU A 95 -11.11 -16.14 -3.47
N PHE A 96 -12.22 -16.36 -4.20
CA PHE A 96 -12.62 -15.51 -5.34
C PHE A 96 -13.79 -14.57 -5.03
N ARG A 97 -14.14 -14.40 -3.75
CA ARG A 97 -15.16 -13.43 -3.34
C ARG A 97 -14.61 -12.02 -3.58
N GLU A 98 -15.42 -11.17 -4.23
CA GLU A 98 -15.08 -9.76 -4.44
C GLU A 98 -14.93 -9.09 -3.06
N ALA A 99 -13.69 -8.79 -2.66
CA ALA A 99 -13.38 -8.05 -1.45
C ALA A 99 -13.31 -6.55 -1.79
N SER A 100 -14.34 -5.79 -1.41
CA SER A 100 -14.34 -4.33 -1.53
C SER A 100 -13.49 -3.70 -0.43
N LEU A 101 -12.16 -3.87 -0.52
CA LEU A 101 -11.22 -3.19 0.36
C LEU A 101 -11.12 -1.71 -0.02
N SER A 102 -11.19 -0.85 0.98
CA SER A 102 -10.84 0.57 0.80
C SER A 102 -9.37 0.69 0.35
N VAL A 103 -9.06 1.74 -0.41
CA VAL A 103 -7.74 1.93 -1.06
C VAL A 103 -6.60 1.92 -0.04
N LEU A 104 -6.81 2.52 1.14
CA LEU A 104 -5.80 2.61 2.18
C LEU A 104 -5.43 1.22 2.78
N PRO A 105 -6.39 0.42 3.30
CA PRO A 105 -6.11 -0.98 3.71
C PRO A 105 -5.49 -1.83 2.60
N ALA A 106 -5.93 -1.70 1.35
CA ALA A 106 -5.38 -2.46 0.23
C ALA A 106 -3.88 -2.17 0.02
N LEU A 107 -3.49 -0.89 0.09
CA LEU A 107 -2.09 -0.48 -0.03
C LEU A 107 -1.26 -0.88 1.19
N LEU A 108 -1.82 -0.81 2.40
CA LEU A 108 -1.16 -1.30 3.60
C LEU A 108 -0.91 -2.81 3.53
N ILE A 109 -1.87 -3.59 3.03
CA ILE A 109 -1.71 -5.04 2.80
C ILE A 109 -0.63 -5.30 1.74
N LEU A 110 -0.65 -4.57 0.62
CA LEU A 110 0.38 -4.70 -0.42
C LEU A 110 1.78 -4.46 0.16
N LEU A 111 1.95 -3.36 0.90
CA LEU A 111 3.20 -3.00 1.53
C LEU A 111 3.62 -4.02 2.60
N ALA A 112 2.69 -4.47 3.44
CA ALA A 112 2.90 -5.50 4.44
C ALA A 112 3.43 -6.77 3.81
N VAL A 113 2.80 -7.25 2.74
CA VAL A 113 3.23 -8.45 2.00
C VAL A 113 4.63 -8.25 1.41
N LEU A 114 4.89 -7.12 0.73
CA LEU A 114 6.19 -6.86 0.11
C LEU A 114 7.32 -6.76 1.14
N LEU A 115 7.11 -6.07 2.27
CA LEU A 115 8.10 -5.97 3.34
C LEU A 115 8.32 -7.30 4.05
N THR A 116 7.25 -8.06 4.29
CA THR A 116 7.35 -9.40 4.90
C THR A 116 8.12 -10.34 3.98
N LEU A 117 7.81 -10.34 2.68
CA LEU A 117 8.52 -11.15 1.69
C LEU A 117 10.00 -10.76 1.60
N LEU A 118 10.28 -9.46 1.53
CA LEU A 118 11.66 -8.94 1.52
C LEU A 118 12.41 -9.36 2.78
N GLY A 119 11.82 -9.19 3.96
CA GLY A 119 12.40 -9.62 5.22
C GLY A 119 12.65 -11.12 5.29
N MET A 120 11.69 -11.94 4.85
CA MET A 120 11.84 -13.40 4.79
C MET A 120 12.95 -13.82 3.83
N LEU A 121 13.07 -13.17 2.66
CA LEU A 121 14.11 -13.45 1.67
C LEU A 121 15.50 -13.03 2.15
N LEU A 122 15.59 -12.05 3.05
CA LEU A 122 16.87 -11.63 3.64
C LEU A 122 17.46 -12.67 4.58
N PHE A 123 16.69 -13.60 5.15
CA PHE A 123 17.25 -14.69 5.97
C PHE A 123 18.19 -15.61 5.17
N PRO A 124 17.76 -16.27 4.08
CA PRO A 124 18.65 -17.12 3.28
C PRO A 124 19.77 -16.32 2.60
N VAL A 125 19.56 -15.05 2.28
CA VAL A 125 20.63 -14.14 1.82
C VAL A 125 21.73 -13.98 2.88
N ASN A 126 21.37 -13.68 4.13
CA ASN A 126 22.34 -13.51 5.21
C ASN A 126 23.04 -14.80 5.61
N LEU A 127 22.44 -15.96 5.31
CA LEU A 127 23.04 -17.28 5.45
C LEU A 127 23.94 -17.66 4.26
N GLY A 128 24.04 -16.82 3.23
CA GLY A 128 24.85 -17.06 2.03
C GLY A 128 24.23 -18.04 1.02
N VAL A 129 22.96 -18.39 1.17
CA VAL A 129 22.25 -19.34 0.30
C VAL A 129 21.80 -18.68 -1.01
N LEU A 130 21.43 -17.39 -0.97
CA LEU A 130 20.92 -16.65 -2.12
C LEU A 130 21.85 -15.50 -2.53
N PRO A 131 22.02 -15.25 -3.84
CA PRO A 131 22.72 -14.07 -4.32
C PRO A 131 21.94 -12.81 -3.93
N PHE A 132 22.66 -11.72 -3.66
CA PHE A 132 22.06 -10.52 -3.10
C PHE A 132 22.60 -9.24 -3.72
N SER A 133 21.68 -8.33 -4.04
CA SER A 133 21.98 -6.96 -4.47
C SER A 133 21.54 -5.99 -3.38
N PRO A 134 22.48 -5.38 -2.62
CA PRO A 134 22.16 -4.40 -1.57
C PRO A 134 21.38 -3.20 -2.10
N ASP A 135 21.76 -2.70 -3.29
CA ASP A 135 21.11 -1.55 -3.93
C ASP A 135 19.69 -1.86 -4.39
N GLY A 136 19.40 -3.12 -4.74
CA GLY A 136 18.04 -3.57 -5.04
C GLY A 136 17.13 -3.53 -3.81
N GLN A 137 17.63 -3.95 -2.64
CA GLN A 137 16.88 -3.83 -1.38
C GLN A 137 16.61 -2.36 -1.03
N LEU A 138 17.67 -1.53 -1.02
CA LEU A 138 17.56 -0.12 -0.67
C LEU A 138 16.63 0.63 -1.64
N GLY A 139 16.76 0.39 -2.95
CA GLY A 139 15.90 0.97 -3.96
C GLY A 139 14.44 0.56 -3.79
N LEU A 140 14.17 -0.73 -3.54
CA LEU A 140 12.82 -1.22 -3.26
C LEU A 140 12.19 -0.53 -2.04
N LEU A 141 12.95 -0.35 -0.95
CA LEU A 141 12.46 0.34 0.25
C LEU A 141 12.12 1.82 -0.01
N VAL A 142 12.91 2.52 -0.82
CA VAL A 142 12.60 3.90 -1.23
C VAL A 142 11.34 3.93 -2.10
N VAL A 143 11.16 2.98 -3.01
CA VAL A 143 9.93 2.89 -3.83
C VAL A 143 8.71 2.63 -2.95
N LEU A 144 8.81 1.73 -1.96
CA LEU A 144 7.74 1.46 -1.01
C LEU A 144 7.39 2.72 -0.19
N MET A 145 8.40 3.44 0.27
CA MET A 145 8.22 4.72 0.97
C MET A 145 7.57 5.78 0.07
N ALA A 146 7.98 5.87 -1.20
CA ALA A 146 7.39 6.78 -2.17
C ALA A 146 5.90 6.50 -2.39
N ILE A 147 5.52 5.22 -2.49
CA ILE A 147 4.12 4.80 -2.60
C ILE A 147 3.34 5.25 -1.35
N GLN A 148 3.86 5.01 -0.13
CA GLN A 148 3.23 5.46 1.11
C GLN A 148 3.02 6.98 1.13
N MET A 149 4.06 7.73 0.75
CA MET A 149 4.01 9.19 0.67
C MET A 149 2.95 9.70 -0.31
N MET A 150 2.88 9.14 -1.53
CA MET A 150 1.93 9.59 -2.55
C MET A 150 0.47 9.23 -2.24
N THR A 151 0.26 8.13 -1.50
CA THR A 151 -1.07 7.53 -1.32
C THR A 151 -1.67 7.79 0.06
N MET A 152 -0.88 7.65 1.12
CA MET A 152 -1.31 7.78 2.51
C MET A 152 -1.00 9.17 3.07
N GLY A 153 -0.15 9.94 2.38
CA GLY A 153 0.35 11.23 2.88
C GLY A 153 1.24 11.11 4.12
N GLU A 154 1.63 9.87 4.46
CA GLU A 154 2.63 9.60 5.46
C GLU A 154 3.99 9.93 4.85
N THR A 155 4.50 11.11 5.20
CA THR A 155 5.92 11.36 5.03
C THR A 155 6.61 10.86 6.29
N PRO A 156 7.90 10.53 6.21
CA PRO A 156 8.66 10.18 7.40
C PRO A 156 8.59 11.34 8.41
N VAL A 157 8.67 12.59 7.97
CA VAL A 157 8.59 13.78 8.82
C VAL A 157 7.22 13.98 9.52
N GLY A 158 6.17 13.29 9.07
CA GLY A 158 4.84 13.33 9.65
C GLY A 158 3.73 13.10 8.62
N GLN A 159 2.48 13.07 9.09
CA GLN A 159 1.29 12.99 8.24
C GLN A 159 0.98 14.37 7.64
N TYR A 160 0.96 14.47 6.31
CA TYR A 160 0.61 15.67 5.57
C TYR A 160 -0.58 15.40 4.65
N PRO A 161 -1.45 16.40 4.39
CA PRO A 161 -2.54 16.24 3.43
C PRO A 161 -1.97 15.97 2.04
N ARG A 162 -2.72 15.21 1.24
CA ARG A 162 -2.35 14.83 -0.13
C ARG A 162 -2.27 16.07 -1.02
N SER A 163 -1.08 16.66 -1.11
CA SER A 163 -0.78 17.81 -1.97
C SER A 163 -0.08 17.37 -3.25
N TRP A 164 -0.24 18.16 -4.32
CA TRP A 164 0.45 17.93 -5.59
C TRP A 164 1.98 17.94 -5.43
N LEU A 165 2.48 18.80 -4.53
CA LEU A 165 3.91 18.87 -4.19
C LEU A 165 4.42 17.57 -3.57
N MET A 166 3.68 16.99 -2.63
CA MET A 166 4.03 15.70 -2.04
C MET A 166 4.00 14.56 -3.07
N ILE A 167 3.05 14.58 -4.00
CA ILE A 167 3.02 13.62 -5.11
C ILE A 167 4.28 13.76 -5.97
N LEU A 168 4.68 14.97 -6.33
CA LEU A 168 5.89 15.22 -7.13
C LEU A 168 7.16 14.75 -6.41
N ILE A 169 7.29 15.05 -5.11
CA ILE A 169 8.40 14.57 -4.29
C ILE A 169 8.41 13.03 -4.25
N GLY A 170 7.25 12.41 -4.05
CA GLY A 170 7.09 10.96 -4.07
C GLY A 170 7.51 10.34 -5.41
N ILE A 171 7.15 10.96 -6.53
CA ILE A 171 7.63 10.52 -7.86
C ILE A 171 9.17 10.61 -7.95
N GLY A 172 9.77 11.66 -7.41
CA GLY A 172 11.22 11.79 -7.33
C GLY A 172 11.88 10.67 -6.53
N PHE A 173 11.31 10.32 -5.37
CA PHE A 173 11.78 9.20 -4.56
C PHE A 173 11.61 7.87 -5.28
N ALA A 174 10.48 7.64 -5.94
CA ALA A 174 10.25 6.43 -6.73
C ALA A 174 11.29 6.30 -7.86
N ALA A 175 11.59 7.39 -8.58
CA ALA A 175 12.61 7.41 -9.62
C ALA A 175 14.01 7.10 -9.05
N LEU A 176 14.36 7.69 -7.91
CA LEU A 176 15.61 7.43 -7.20
C LEU A 176 15.75 5.94 -6.81
N GLY A 177 14.70 5.36 -6.25
CA GLY A 177 14.68 3.96 -5.85
C GLY A 177 14.75 3.00 -7.04
N ILE A 178 14.00 3.27 -8.11
CA ILE A 178 14.05 2.48 -9.36
C ILE A 178 15.45 2.55 -9.98
N PHE A 179 16.06 3.73 -10.05
CA PHE A 179 17.41 3.90 -10.58
C PHE A 179 18.44 3.08 -9.79
N SER A 180 18.34 3.09 -8.46
CA SER A 180 19.21 2.29 -7.59
C SER A 180 19.09 0.79 -7.82
N CYS A 181 17.89 0.29 -8.12
CA CYS A 181 17.71 -1.13 -8.44
C CYS A 181 18.40 -1.54 -9.74
N ILE A 182 18.54 -0.61 -10.70
CA ILE A 182 19.10 -0.87 -12.04
C ILE A 182 20.62 -0.68 -12.04
N VAL A 183 21.11 0.38 -11.41
CA VAL A 183 22.52 0.76 -11.44
C VAL A 183 23.11 0.72 -10.03
N PRO A 184 23.63 -0.44 -9.58
CA PRO A 184 24.20 -0.58 -8.25
C PRO A 184 25.43 0.29 -8.05
N GLY A 185 25.68 0.72 -6.81
CA GLY A 185 26.88 1.46 -6.40
C GLY A 185 26.84 2.99 -6.53
N ILE A 186 25.99 3.57 -7.39
CA ILE A 186 25.99 5.04 -7.60
C ILE A 186 25.26 5.78 -6.46
N LEU A 187 24.10 5.29 -6.05
CA LEU A 187 23.22 5.97 -5.08
C LEU A 187 23.20 5.32 -3.70
N THR A 188 23.99 4.26 -3.47
CA THR A 188 23.94 3.44 -2.26
C THR A 188 24.03 4.28 -0.99
N GLY A 189 25.07 5.14 -0.90
CA GLY A 189 25.29 6.01 0.26
C GLY A 189 24.16 7.01 0.44
N THR A 190 23.76 7.69 -0.64
CA THR A 190 22.69 8.68 -0.62
C THR A 190 21.36 8.09 -0.16
N ILE A 191 20.94 6.96 -0.74
CA ILE A 191 19.69 6.29 -0.38
C ILE A 191 19.74 5.76 1.05
N ARG A 192 20.87 5.18 1.45
CA ARG A 192 21.03 4.67 2.81
C ARG A 192 20.90 5.79 3.85
N THR A 193 21.58 6.92 3.63
CA THR A 193 21.46 8.10 4.50
C THR A 193 20.04 8.67 4.48
N LEU A 194 19.43 8.76 3.29
CA LEU A 194 18.05 9.22 3.13
C LEU A 194 17.07 8.36 3.93
N LEU A 195 17.07 7.05 3.72
CA LEU A 195 16.23 6.11 4.47
C LEU A 195 16.52 6.18 5.98
N GLY A 196 17.80 6.26 6.35
CA GLY A 196 18.23 6.34 7.73
C GLY A 196 17.70 7.58 8.45
N VAL A 197 17.95 8.77 7.91
CA VAL A 197 17.49 10.05 8.47
C VAL A 197 15.96 10.09 8.52
N LEU A 198 15.30 9.69 7.44
CA LEU A 198 13.85 9.75 7.35
C LEU A 198 13.17 8.80 8.32
N ASN A 199 13.59 7.54 8.37
CA ASN A 199 13.01 6.58 9.31
C ASN A 199 13.37 6.92 10.76
N LEU A 200 14.59 7.38 11.04
CA LEU A 200 14.98 7.74 12.40
C LEU A 200 14.24 9.01 12.86
N GLY A 201 14.43 10.12 12.15
CA GLY A 201 13.88 11.40 12.53
C GLY A 201 12.35 11.39 12.52
N GLY A 202 11.78 10.81 11.46
CA GLY A 202 10.35 10.77 11.26
C GLY A 202 9.56 10.04 12.35
N ASN A 203 9.96 8.79 12.59
CA ASN A 203 9.33 7.98 13.62
C ASN A 203 9.62 8.52 15.03
N THR A 204 10.79 9.15 15.25
CA THR A 204 11.10 9.81 16.52
C THR A 204 10.20 11.01 16.78
N VAL A 205 9.95 11.87 15.77
CA VAL A 205 9.05 13.02 15.91
C VAL A 205 7.62 12.57 16.22
N LEU A 206 7.12 11.55 15.50
CA LEU A 206 5.79 10.99 15.74
C LEU A 206 5.66 10.40 17.15
N LEU A 207 6.70 9.70 17.63
CA LEU A 207 6.73 9.15 18.98
C LEU A 207 6.87 10.24 20.06
N ALA A 208 7.70 11.25 19.84
CA ALA A 208 7.89 12.36 20.78
C ALA A 208 6.60 13.16 20.98
N ARG A 209 5.88 13.48 19.89
CA ARG A 209 4.56 14.15 19.96
C ARG A 209 3.53 13.37 20.76
N ARG A 210 3.70 12.05 20.89
CA ARG A 210 2.79 11.19 21.67
C ARG A 210 2.98 11.34 23.17
N PHE A 211 4.22 11.56 23.63
CA PHE A 211 4.56 11.67 25.05
C PHE A 211 4.71 13.11 25.52
N LEU A 212 4.95 14.05 24.60
CA LEU A 212 4.96 15.47 24.90
C LEU A 212 3.52 15.97 25.15
N PRO A 213 3.24 16.59 26.31
CA PRO A 213 1.97 17.24 26.54
C PRO A 213 1.90 18.48 25.64
N LEU A 214 1.24 18.37 24.48
CA LEU A 214 0.78 19.56 23.78
C LEU A 214 -0.12 20.35 24.75
N PRO A 215 0.03 21.69 24.84
CA PRO A 215 -0.87 22.51 25.63
C PRO A 215 -2.28 22.22 25.14
N ARG A 216 -3.05 21.54 25.99
CA ARG A 216 -4.42 21.13 25.70
C ARG A 216 -5.21 22.42 25.47
N GLU A 217 -5.63 22.65 24.23
CA GLU A 217 -6.64 23.66 23.97
C GLU A 217 -7.82 23.36 24.88
N ARG A 218 -8.18 24.36 25.70
CA ARG A 218 -9.13 24.28 26.80
C ARG A 218 -10.42 23.61 26.33
N THR A 219 -10.57 22.34 26.64
CA THR A 219 -11.85 21.65 26.47
C THR A 219 -12.72 22.06 27.68
N PRO A 220 -13.97 22.51 27.48
CA PRO A 220 -14.89 22.81 28.58
C PRO A 220 -15.06 21.58 29.50
N PRO A 221 -15.41 21.78 30.78
CA PRO A 221 -15.70 20.67 31.67
C PRO A 221 -16.92 19.91 31.13
N ASP A 222 -16.99 18.61 31.41
CA ASP A 222 -18.14 17.71 31.14
C ASP A 222 -18.10 16.90 29.84
N VAL A 223 -16.95 16.30 29.52
CA VAL A 223 -16.97 14.99 28.84
C VAL A 223 -16.33 14.00 29.80
N GLU A 224 -17.19 13.16 30.37
CA GLU A 224 -16.84 12.00 31.18
C GLU A 224 -15.60 11.31 30.64
N ALA A 225 -14.76 10.81 31.54
CA ALA A 225 -13.64 9.94 31.22
C ALA A 225 -14.15 8.61 30.62
N GLY A 226 -14.69 8.69 29.40
CA GLY A 226 -15.14 7.57 28.60
C GLY A 226 -13.95 6.65 28.39
N THR A 227 -14.09 5.41 28.84
CA THR A 227 -13.08 4.38 28.72
C THR A 227 -12.64 4.30 27.27
N ILE A 228 -11.40 4.70 26.97
CA ILE A 228 -10.86 4.65 25.59
C ILE A 228 -11.18 3.26 25.01
N PRO A 229 -11.90 3.17 23.87
CA PRO A 229 -12.31 1.90 23.29
C PRO A 229 -11.10 0.97 23.15
N PRO A 230 -11.23 -0.34 23.47
CA PRO A 230 -10.11 -1.27 23.44
C PRO A 230 -9.44 -1.35 22.05
N ILE A 231 -10.18 -1.08 20.98
CA ILE A 231 -9.68 -1.03 19.60
C ILE A 231 -8.70 0.14 19.40
N LEU A 232 -9.02 1.33 19.93
CA LEU A 232 -8.12 2.49 19.86
C LEU A 232 -6.83 2.26 20.64
N LYS A 233 -6.89 1.58 21.78
CA LYS A 233 -5.69 1.20 22.56
C LYS A 233 -4.79 0.25 21.76
N LYS A 234 -5.37 -0.74 21.07
CA LYS A 234 -4.62 -1.66 20.19
C LYS A 234 -3.99 -0.92 19.01
N MET A 235 -4.76 -0.06 18.35
CA MET A 235 -4.28 0.77 17.24
C MET A 235 -3.07 1.62 17.66
N LEU A 236 -3.16 2.26 18.82
CA LEU A 236 -2.08 3.06 19.37
C LEU A 236 -0.83 2.22 19.66
N LEU A 237 -1.01 1.03 20.24
CA LEU A 237 0.10 0.14 20.54
C LEU A 237 0.81 -0.32 19.27
N ILE A 238 0.06 -0.68 18.23
CA ILE A 238 0.61 -1.06 16.92
C ILE A 238 1.34 0.13 16.28
N GLN A 239 0.77 1.34 16.31
CA GLN A 239 1.44 2.54 15.80
C GLN A 239 2.75 2.83 16.54
N THR A 240 2.75 2.64 17.87
CA THR A 240 3.95 2.82 18.70
C THR A 240 5.01 1.78 18.33
N ALA A 241 4.62 0.53 18.15
CA ALA A 241 5.53 -0.53 17.71
C ALA A 241 6.09 -0.25 16.31
N LEU A 242 5.26 0.17 15.35
CA LEU A 242 5.69 0.57 14.01
C LEU A 242 6.75 1.68 14.06
N ASN A 243 6.52 2.71 14.89
CA ASN A 243 7.47 3.80 15.04
C ASN A 243 8.79 3.32 15.65
N LEU A 244 8.76 2.46 16.68
CA LEU A 244 9.98 1.90 17.29
C LEU A 244 10.79 1.05 16.31
N VAL A 245 10.11 0.21 15.53
CA VAL A 245 10.72 -0.61 14.48
C VAL A 245 11.32 0.28 13.40
N GLY A 246 10.63 1.36 13.00
CA GLY A 246 11.13 2.37 12.08
C GLY A 246 12.37 3.09 12.60
N ILE A 247 12.41 3.47 13.88
CA ILE A 247 13.60 4.07 14.53
C ILE A 247 14.78 3.10 14.46
N LEU A 248 14.56 1.83 14.82
CA LEU A 248 15.61 0.81 14.83
C LEU A 248 16.14 0.54 13.42
N PHE A 249 15.25 0.50 12.42
CA PHE A 249 15.61 0.39 11.01
C PHE A 249 16.41 1.61 10.53
N GLY A 250 15.97 2.83 10.88
CA GLY A 250 16.68 4.06 10.53
C GLY A 250 18.08 4.13 11.14
N LEU A 251 18.21 3.71 12.40
CA LEU A 251 19.49 3.65 13.10
C LEU A 251 20.45 2.64 12.46
N SER A 252 19.96 1.45 12.09
CA SER A 252 20.81 0.45 11.41
C SER A 252 21.26 0.86 10.02
N MET A 253 20.47 1.71 9.34
CA MET A 253 20.87 2.34 8.09
C MET A 253 21.92 3.43 8.29
N LEU A 254 21.86 4.24 9.35
CA LEU A 254 22.88 5.27 9.61
C LEU A 254 24.19 4.72 10.18
N LEU A 255 24.12 3.63 10.94
CA LEU A 255 25.27 3.00 11.60
C LEU A 255 25.52 1.59 11.05
N PRO A 256 26.28 1.45 9.93
CA PRO A 256 26.67 0.14 9.42
C PRO A 256 27.35 -0.71 10.48
N GLY A 257 26.88 -1.96 10.63
CA GLY A 257 27.42 -2.90 11.62
C GLY A 257 26.79 -2.80 13.01
N PHE A 258 25.92 -1.83 13.27
CA PHE A 258 25.20 -1.73 14.55
C PHE A 258 24.28 -2.94 14.81
N LEU A 259 23.58 -3.42 13.76
CA LEU A 259 22.76 -4.62 13.82
C LEU A 259 23.26 -5.69 12.84
N PRO A 260 23.30 -6.97 13.25
CA PRO A 260 23.51 -8.09 12.33
C PRO A 260 22.45 -8.09 11.21
N GLY A 261 22.83 -8.55 10.02
CA GLY A 261 21.92 -8.57 8.87
C GLY A 261 20.66 -9.41 9.10
N LEU A 262 20.76 -10.50 9.88
CA LEU A 262 19.61 -11.30 10.33
C LEU A 262 18.63 -10.50 11.21
N VAL A 263 19.14 -9.59 12.04
CA VAL A 263 18.29 -8.72 12.86
C VAL A 263 17.57 -7.71 11.98
N ASN A 264 18.26 -7.12 10.99
CA ASN A 264 17.63 -6.24 10.00
C ASN A 264 16.53 -6.96 9.20
N ALA A 265 16.75 -8.23 8.83
CA ALA A 265 15.73 -9.06 8.20
C ALA A 265 14.50 -9.25 9.11
N GLY A 266 14.73 -9.57 10.39
CA GLY A 266 13.68 -9.70 11.40
C GLY A 266 12.87 -8.41 11.61
N ILE A 267 13.54 -7.26 11.68
CA ILE A 267 12.90 -5.93 11.77
C ILE A 267 11.94 -5.71 10.60
N LEU A 268 12.36 -6.05 9.37
CA LEU A 268 11.51 -5.91 8.18
C LEU A 268 10.28 -6.82 8.20
N VAL A 269 10.44 -8.07 8.64
CA VAL A 269 9.32 -9.02 8.81
C VAL A 269 8.34 -8.51 9.86
N ILE A 270 8.84 -8.05 11.01
CA ILE A 270 8.00 -7.49 12.08
C ILE A 270 7.26 -6.25 11.56
N ASN A 271 7.94 -5.36 10.83
CA ASN A 271 7.32 -4.19 10.24
C ASN A 271 6.17 -4.59 9.28
N GLY A 272 6.41 -5.56 8.40
CA GLY A 272 5.40 -6.08 7.50
C GLY A 272 4.18 -6.63 8.24
N PHE A 273 4.38 -7.43 9.30
CA PHE A 273 3.28 -7.97 10.10
C PHE A 273 2.50 -6.89 10.86
N LEU A 274 3.19 -5.89 11.42
CA LEU A 274 2.55 -4.77 12.11
C LEU A 274 1.68 -3.93 11.15
N LEU A 275 2.13 -3.70 9.91
CA LEU A 275 1.34 -3.03 8.88
C LEU A 275 0.10 -3.84 8.50
N PHE A 276 0.22 -5.18 8.46
CA PHE A 276 -0.92 -6.06 8.23
C PHE A 276 -1.96 -5.96 9.37
N GLN A 277 -1.50 -5.93 10.62
CA GLN A 277 -2.38 -5.73 11.78
C GLN A 277 -3.05 -4.35 11.77
N LEU A 278 -2.32 -3.31 11.37
CA LEU A 278 -2.89 -1.97 11.23
C LEU A 278 -4.01 -1.94 10.18
N ALA A 279 -3.77 -2.56 9.02
CA ALA A 279 -4.78 -2.68 7.97
C ALA A 279 -6.04 -3.41 8.45
N TYR A 280 -5.86 -4.48 9.23
CA TYR A 280 -6.96 -5.24 9.83
C TYR A 280 -7.78 -4.42 10.82
N ILE A 281 -7.13 -3.64 11.71
CA ILE A 281 -7.83 -2.78 12.66
C ILE A 281 -8.58 -1.65 11.94
N LEU A 282 -7.97 -1.04 10.93
CA LEU A 282 -8.62 0.00 10.13
C LEU A 282 -9.87 -0.53 9.42
N HIS A 283 -9.83 -1.77 8.93
CA HIS A 283 -11.00 -2.42 8.36
C HIS A 283 -12.14 -2.58 9.37
N GLN A 284 -11.83 -3.08 10.58
CA GLN A 284 -12.83 -3.22 11.64
C GLN A 284 -13.44 -1.88 12.06
N LEU A 285 -12.64 -0.80 12.08
CA LEU A 285 -13.11 0.54 12.40
C LEU A 285 -14.04 1.11 11.32
N ASP A 286 -13.74 0.88 10.04
CA ASP A 286 -14.62 1.29 8.92
C ASP A 286 -15.95 0.51 8.96
N GLU A 287 -15.92 -0.79 9.28
CA GLU A 287 -17.15 -1.58 9.49
C GLU A 287 -17.98 -1.07 10.65
N ALA A 288 -17.36 -0.85 11.83
CA ALA A 288 -18.06 -0.35 13.01
C ALA A 288 -18.66 1.05 12.79
N ALA A 289 -17.93 1.95 12.15
CA ALA A 289 -18.42 3.30 11.85
C ALA A 289 -19.60 3.29 10.86
N ARG A 290 -19.60 2.36 9.89
CA ARG A 290 -20.73 2.18 8.97
C ARG A 290 -21.97 1.66 9.70
N ASP A 291 -21.81 0.69 10.60
CA ASP A 291 -22.91 0.14 11.39
C ASP A 291 -23.55 1.20 12.29
N ASP A 292 -22.76 2.06 12.95
CA ASP A 292 -23.29 3.17 13.75
C ASP A 292 -24.05 4.19 12.88
N SER A 293 -23.51 4.56 11.70
CA SER A 293 -24.20 5.45 10.77
C SER A 293 -25.53 4.91 10.25
N LEU A 294 -25.67 3.57 10.15
CA LEU A 294 -26.90 2.90 9.75
C LEU A 294 -27.92 2.80 10.90
N ARG A 295 -27.45 2.78 12.17
CA ARG A 295 -28.31 2.82 13.35
C ARG A 295 -28.87 4.23 13.59
N ASP A 296 -28.05 5.26 13.46
CA ASP A 296 -28.47 6.66 13.61
C ASP A 296 -29.38 7.14 12.46
N ALA A 297 -29.23 6.56 11.26
CA ALA A 297 -30.12 6.81 10.12
C ALA A 297 -31.50 6.13 10.23
N LYS A 298 -31.77 5.38 11.31
CA LYS A 298 -33.08 4.79 11.58
C LYS A 298 -33.73 5.54 12.75
N PRO A 299 -34.37 6.71 12.51
CA PRO A 299 -35.19 7.34 13.53
C PRO A 299 -36.48 6.53 13.72
N ASP A 300 -37.02 6.61 14.93
CA ASP A 300 -38.30 6.10 15.41
C ASP A 300 -39.56 6.65 14.67
N ASP A 301 -39.46 6.94 13.36
CA ASP A 301 -40.50 7.52 12.51
C ASP A 301 -41.54 6.51 11.98
N VAL A 302 -41.58 5.29 12.53
CA VAL A 302 -42.65 4.32 12.20
C VAL A 302 -43.63 4.12 13.38
N ALA A 303 -43.44 4.81 14.50
CA ALA A 303 -44.30 4.64 15.69
C ALA A 303 -45.27 5.81 15.97
N SER A 304 -45.38 6.82 15.10
CA SER A 304 -46.32 7.95 15.27
C SER A 304 -47.41 8.06 14.19
N LEU A 305 -47.55 7.05 13.31
CA LEU A 305 -48.61 6.98 12.28
C LEU A 305 -49.35 5.63 12.28
N ALA A 306 -49.74 5.15 13.46
CA ALA A 306 -50.75 4.11 13.61
C ALA A 306 -51.82 4.55 14.61
#